data_AF-A0A3L7NFU5-F1
#
_entry.id   AF-A0A3L7NFU5-F1
#
_cell.length_a   1.000
_cell.length_b   1.000
_cell.length_c   1.000
_cell.angle_alpha   90.00
_cell.angle_beta   90.00
_cell.angle_gamma   90.00
#
_symmetry.space_group_name_H-M   'P 1'
#
loop_
_entity.id
_entity.type
_entity.pdbx_description
1 polymer ?
#
loop_
_entity_poly.entity_id
_entity_poly.type
_entity_poly.pdbx_seq_one_letter_code
_entity_poly.pdbx_strand_id
1 'polypeptide(L)' 'MLEAAGIARVMFTVEGSTMVLLHGFQKKSQRTPPADLMTAKRKLSQLQSE' A
#
# COMPACT_ATOMS: atom_id res chain seq x y z
N MET A 1 5.34 2.05 -28.86
CA MET A 1 4.45 1.21 -28.03
C MET A 1 4.37 1.88 -26.67
N LEU A 2 3.30 2.63 -26.40
CA LEU A 2 3.08 3.22 -25.08
C LEU A 2 2.43 2.12 -24.22
N GLU A 3 3.22 1.46 -23.38
CA GLU A 3 2.71 0.58 -22.32
C GLU A 3 1.67 1.38 -21.53
N ALA A 4 0.43 0.89 -21.45
CA ALA A 4 -0.58 1.53 -20.61
C ALA A 4 -0.06 1.49 -19.16
N ALA A 5 0.35 2.65 -18.63
CA ALA A 5 0.86 2.77 -17.27
C ALA A 5 -0.25 2.33 -16.30
N GLY A 6 -0.19 1.07 -15.84
CA GLY A 6 -1.22 0.51 -14.96
C GLY A 6 -1.38 1.34 -13.69
N ILE A 7 -2.59 1.36 -13.14
CA ILE A 7 -2.93 2.19 -11.98
C ILE A 7 -2.14 1.73 -10.76
N ALA A 8 -1.30 2.60 -10.20
CA ALA A 8 -0.65 2.36 -8.92
C ALA A 8 -1.60 2.69 -7.75
N ARG A 9 -1.53 1.92 -6.67
CA ARG A 9 -2.25 2.19 -5.41
C ARG A 9 -1.25 2.15 -4.26
N VAL A 10 -1.33 3.18 -3.41
CA VAL A 10 -0.52 3.29 -2.19
C VAL A 10 -1.43 3.14 -0.97
N MET A 11 -1.05 2.25 -0.07
CA MET A 11 -1.64 2.08 1.26
C MET A 11 -0.75 2.83 2.25
N PHE A 12 -1.37 3.68 3.06
CA PHE A 12 -0.69 4.50 4.05
C PHE A 12 -1.50 4.52 5.35
N THR A 13 -0.86 4.94 6.44
CA THR A 13 -1.50 5.31 7.70
C THR A 13 -1.19 6.77 8.02
N VAL A 14 -1.94 7.33 8.98
CA VAL A 14 -1.67 8.65 9.54
C VAL A 14 -1.34 8.49 11.01
N GLU A 15 -0.22 9.07 11.44
CA GLU A 15 0.22 9.14 12.83
C GLU A 15 0.46 10.61 13.19
N GLY A 16 -0.41 11.17 14.04
CA GLY A 16 -0.42 12.60 14.31
C GLY A 16 -0.63 13.42 13.02
N SER A 17 0.38 14.22 12.65
CA SER A 17 0.41 15.01 11.42
C SER A 17 1.21 14.35 10.29
N THR A 18 1.72 13.13 10.50
CA THR A 18 2.59 12.44 9.54
C THR A 18 1.83 11.37 8.78
N MET A 19 1.94 11.39 7.45
CA MET A 19 1.47 10.31 6.59
C MET A 19 2.59 9.30 6.36
N VAL A 20 2.40 8.05 6.76
CA VAL A 20 3.39 6.98 6.61
C VAL A 20 2.97 6.02 5.51
N LEU A 21 3.76 5.94 4.44
CA LEU A 21 3.52 5.01 3.33
C LEU A 21 3.88 3.58 3.76
N LEU A 22 2.91 2.68 3.71
CA LEU A 22 3.09 1.29 4.10
C LEU A 22 3.43 0.43 2.88
N HIS A 23 2.61 0.48 1.82
CA HIS A 23 2.76 -0.44 0.68
C HIS A 23 2.26 0.17 -0.62
N GLY A 24 3.04 0.06 -1.69
CA GLY A 24 2.67 0.51 -3.04
C GLY A 24 2.68 -0.66 -4.02
N PHE A 25 1.65 -0.76 -4.87
CA PHE A 25 1.57 -1.81 -5.88
C PHE A 25 0.88 -1.33 -7.15
N GLN A 26 1.25 -1.91 -8.29
CA GLN A 26 0.53 -1.73 -9.55
C GLN A 26 -0.66 -2.69 -9.60
N LYS A 27 -1.84 -2.14 -9.79
CA LYS A 27 -3.09 -2.87 -9.71
C LYS A 27 -3.36 -3.64 -11.00
N LYS A 28 -3.54 -4.96 -10.89
CA LYS A 28 -3.93 -5.84 -12.01
C LYS A 28 -5.45 -6.02 -12.15
N SER A 29 -6.23 -5.75 -11.10
CA SER A 29 -7.69 -5.88 -11.08
C SER A 29 -8.33 -4.89 -10.10
N GLN A 30 -9.63 -4.57 -10.21
CA GLN A 30 -10.30 -3.53 -9.40
C GLN A 30 -10.20 -3.74 -7.87
N ARG A 31 -10.09 -4.99 -7.41
CA ARG A 31 -10.01 -5.34 -5.98
C ARG A 31 -8.57 -5.29 -5.49
N THR A 32 -8.39 -4.90 -4.23
CA THR A 32 -7.07 -4.99 -3.58
C THR A 32 -6.76 -6.47 -3.33
N PRO A 33 -5.65 -7.02 -3.86
CA PRO A 33 -5.29 -8.40 -3.60
C PRO A 33 -5.05 -8.64 -2.09
N PRO A 34 -5.49 -9.77 -1.52
CA PRO A 34 -5.30 -10.05 -0.10
C PRO A 34 -3.82 -10.02 0.35
N ALA A 35 -2.89 -10.42 -0.52
CA ALA A 35 -1.45 -10.42 -0.24
C ALA A 35 -0.88 -9.00 -0.05
N ASP A 36 -1.33 -8.04 -0.88
CA ASP A 36 -0.94 -6.63 -0.76
C ASP A 36 -1.51 -6.02 0.53
N LEU A 37 -2.76 -6.34 0.86
CA LEU A 37 -3.39 -5.90 2.11
C LEU A 37 -2.66 -6.45 3.34
N MET A 38 -2.30 -7.74 3.33
CA MET A 38 -1.54 -8.36 4.43
C MET A 38 -0.15 -7.72 4.59
N THR A 39 0.50 -7.37 3.48
CA THR A 39 1.80 -6.69 3.51
C THR A 39 1.69 -5.31 4.16
N ALA A 40 0.66 -4.52 3.81
CA ALA A 40 0.41 -3.24 4.45
C ALA A 40 0.12 -3.39 5.96
N LYS A 41 -0.70 -4.36 6.36
CA LYS A 41 -0.99 -4.63 7.78
C LYS A 41 0.24 -5.01 8.58
N ARG A 42 1.10 -5.88 8.04
CA ARG A 42 2.36 -6.28 8.70
C ARG A 42 3.27 -5.06 8.96
N LYS A 43 3.41 -4.18 7.98
CA LYS A 43 4.22 -2.97 8.11
C LYS A 43 3.63 -1.97 9.11
N LEU A 44 2.30 -1.88 9.19
CA LEU A 44 1.64 -1.09 10.22
C LEU A 44 1.92 -1.64 11.62
N SER A 45 1.79 -2.96 11.82
CA SER A 45 2.11 -3.58 13.11
C SER A 45 3.56 -3.37 13.51
N GLN A 46 4.49 -3.39 12.55
CA GLN A 46 5.90 -3.10 12.79
C GLN A 46 6.10 -1.65 13.26
N LEU A 47 5.51 -0.67 12.55
CA LEU A 47 5.56 0.75 12.93
C LEU A 47 5.03 1.00 14.35
N GLN A 48 3.96 0.29 14.76
CA GLN A 48 3.34 0.46 16.08
C GLN A 48 4.08 -0.27 17.21
N SER A 49 5.01 -1.16 16.87
CA SER A 49 5.80 -1.90 17.86
C SER A 49 7.14 -1.22 18.16
N GLU A 50 7.48 -0.15 17.42
CA GLU A 50 8.59 0.75 17.67
C GLU A 50 8.21 1.81 18.72
#